data_AF-E0S847-F1
#
_entry.id   AF-E0S847-F1
#
_cell.length_a   1.000
_cell.length_b   1.000
_cell.length_c   1.000
_cell.angle_alpha   90.00
_cell.angle_beta   90.00
_cell.angle_gamma   90.00
#
_symmetry.space_group_name_H-M   'P 1'
#
loop_
_entity.id
_entity.type
_entity.pdbx_description
1 polymer ?
#
loop_
_entity_poly.entity_id
_entity_poly.type
_entity_poly.pdbx_seq_one_letter_code
_entity_poly.pdbx_strand_id
1 'polypeptide(L)'
;MRTMKEQWDSFETGNLTKETTKDLLRLCGFAPREKDISIPRTFDEFEQLASSIASPIPKDEMKKMLKMFIHETHITKQDLGKYMSMGDKLSEEEMEEFFRSCPFDRNGEITADELLDFLYGSQ
;
A
#
# COMPACT_ATOMS: atom_id res chain seq x y z
N MET A 1 3.65 -16.22 -6.98
CA MET A 1 2.67 -15.38 -6.27
C MET A 1 1.58 -16.32 -5.78
N ARG A 2 1.23 -16.32 -4.49
CA ARG A 2 0.09 -17.13 -4.00
C ARG A 2 -1.21 -16.42 -4.36
N THR A 3 -2.19 -17.18 -4.83
CA THR A 3 -3.55 -16.71 -5.09
C THR A 3 -4.24 -16.29 -3.78
N MET A 4 -5.25 -15.43 -3.88
CA MET A 4 -6.03 -14.96 -2.72
C MET A 4 -6.63 -16.13 -1.93
N LYS A 5 -7.03 -17.22 -2.60
CA LYS A 5 -7.55 -18.43 -1.96
C LYS A 5 -6.47 -19.18 -1.17
N GLU A 6 -5.29 -19.36 -1.75
CA GLU A 6 -4.15 -19.99 -1.06
C GLU A 6 -3.71 -19.19 0.16
N GLN A 7 -3.81 -17.85 0.10
CA GLN A 7 -3.50 -17.00 1.24
C GLN A 7 -4.53 -17.16 2.36
N TRP A 8 -5.83 -17.12 2.04
CA TRP A 8 -6.92 -17.40 2.99
C TRP A 8 -6.77 -18.77 3.66
N ASP A 9 -6.49 -19.82 2.89
CA ASP A 9 -6.38 -21.19 3.41
C ASP A 9 -5.13 -21.38 4.29
N SER A 10 -4.07 -20.58 4.08
CA SER A 10 -2.86 -20.59 4.90
C SER A 10 -2.94 -19.72 6.16
N PHE A 11 -3.97 -18.88 6.27
CA PHE A 11 -4.14 -17.92 7.35
C PHE A 11 -5.04 -18.50 8.45
N GLU A 12 -4.83 -18.14 9.70
CA GLU A 12 -5.66 -18.62 10.82
C GLU A 12 -7.02 -17.92 10.83
N THR A 13 -7.92 -18.37 9.96
CA THR A 13 -9.23 -17.73 9.72
C THR A 13 -10.30 -18.11 10.74
N GLY A 14 -10.03 -19.07 11.64
CA GLY A 14 -10.96 -19.53 12.65
C GLY A 14 -11.30 -18.49 13.73
N ASN A 15 -10.42 -17.51 13.96
CA ASN A 15 -10.57 -16.47 14.98
C ASN A 15 -10.18 -15.09 14.43
N LEU A 16 -10.71 -14.71 13.27
CA LEU A 16 -10.41 -13.40 12.70
C LEU A 16 -10.90 -12.26 13.60
N THR A 17 -10.03 -11.26 13.78
CA THR A 17 -10.35 -9.96 14.36
C THR A 17 -10.35 -8.92 13.23
N LYS A 18 -10.76 -7.69 13.52
CA LYS A 18 -10.64 -6.60 12.54
C LYS A 18 -9.19 -6.39 12.10
N GLU A 19 -8.24 -6.53 13.03
CA GLU A 19 -6.81 -6.36 12.76
C GLU A 19 -6.28 -7.49 11.87
N THR A 20 -6.53 -8.75 12.23
CA THR A 20 -6.05 -9.88 11.41
C THR A 20 -6.76 -9.97 10.05
N THR A 21 -8.00 -9.44 9.94
CA THR A 21 -8.67 -9.24 8.66
C THR A 21 -7.94 -8.20 7.80
N LYS A 22 -7.51 -7.06 8.39
CA LYS A 22 -6.69 -6.07 7.69
C LYS A 22 -5.37 -6.69 7.21
N ASP A 23 -4.74 -7.51 8.03
CA ASP A 23 -3.47 -8.14 7.66
C ASP A 23 -3.64 -9.15 6.53
N LEU A 24 -4.70 -9.95 6.56
CA LEU A 24 -5.02 -10.87 5.47
C LEU A 24 -5.31 -10.14 4.15
N LEU A 25 -6.01 -9.00 4.22
CA LEU A 25 -6.22 -8.12 3.07
C LEU A 25 -4.91 -7.56 2.52
N ARG A 26 -3.99 -7.12 3.39
CA ARG A 26 -2.66 -6.63 3.00
C ARG A 26 -1.81 -7.72 2.35
N LEU A 27 -1.83 -8.93 2.90
CA LEU A 27 -1.17 -10.09 2.28
C LEU A 27 -1.70 -10.33 0.86
N CYS A 28 -3.02 -10.16 0.67
CA CYS A 28 -3.67 -10.30 -0.63
C CYS A 28 -3.46 -9.10 -1.57
N GLY A 29 -2.68 -8.08 -1.16
CA GLY A 29 -2.36 -6.91 -1.97
C GLY A 29 -3.38 -5.77 -1.89
N PHE A 30 -4.31 -5.82 -0.94
CA PHE A 30 -5.28 -4.76 -0.70
C PHE A 30 -4.80 -3.82 0.41
N ALA A 31 -5.08 -2.52 0.27
CA ALA A 31 -4.78 -1.51 1.28
C ALA A 31 -6.08 -1.05 1.97
N PRO A 32 -6.61 -1.81 2.95
CA PRO A 32 -7.80 -1.39 3.68
C PRO A 32 -7.51 -0.12 4.48
N ARG A 33 -8.39 0.88 4.35
CA ARG A 33 -8.35 2.10 5.16
C ARG A 33 -8.81 1.81 6.59
N GLU A 34 -8.56 2.74 7.52
CA GLU A 34 -9.05 2.75 8.91
C GLU A 34 -10.57 2.58 9.11
N LYS A 35 -11.38 2.50 8.04
CA LYS A 35 -12.84 2.33 8.13
C LYS A 35 -13.25 1.04 8.85
N ASP A 36 -14.49 1.00 9.32
CA ASP A 36 -15.08 -0.20 9.91
C ASP A 36 -15.14 -1.32 8.86
N ILE A 37 -14.36 -2.37 9.09
CA ILE A 37 -14.25 -3.53 8.22
C ILE A 37 -15.04 -4.67 8.82
N SER A 38 -15.88 -5.30 8.02
CA SER A 38 -16.59 -6.52 8.40
C SER A 38 -15.59 -7.66 8.61
N ILE A 39 -15.79 -8.48 9.63
CA ILE A 39 -14.97 -9.68 9.86
C ILE A 39 -15.60 -10.84 9.07
N PRO A 40 -14.97 -11.31 7.98
CA PRO A 40 -15.52 -12.39 7.18
C PRO A 40 -15.37 -13.74 7.89
N ARG A 41 -16.39 -14.58 7.79
CA ARG A 41 -16.38 -15.96 8.33
C ARG A 41 -16.13 -17.02 7.28
N THR A 42 -16.28 -16.65 6.00
CA THR A 42 -16.10 -17.53 4.86
C THR A 42 -15.22 -16.86 3.80
N PHE A 43 -14.68 -17.66 2.89
CA PHE A 43 -13.90 -17.12 1.78
C PHE A 43 -14.74 -16.21 0.87
N ASP A 44 -16.00 -16.55 0.59
CA ASP A 44 -16.91 -15.71 -0.19
C ASP A 44 -17.13 -14.34 0.46
N GLU A 45 -17.34 -14.29 1.78
CA GLU A 45 -17.45 -13.02 2.51
C GLU A 45 -16.16 -12.20 2.43
N PHE A 46 -15.01 -12.86 2.49
CA PHE A 46 -13.71 -12.22 2.34
C PHE A 46 -13.49 -11.70 0.92
N GLU A 47 -13.87 -12.46 -0.11
CA GLU A 47 -13.76 -12.04 -1.50
C GLU A 47 -14.66 -10.82 -1.79
N GLN A 48 -15.88 -10.80 -1.25
CA GLN A 48 -16.76 -9.64 -1.32
C GLN A 48 -16.16 -8.43 -0.61
N LEU A 49 -15.58 -8.64 0.58
CA LEU A 49 -14.91 -7.58 1.32
C LEU A 49 -13.70 -7.03 0.54
N ALA A 50 -12.84 -7.91 0.03
CA ALA A 50 -11.68 -7.54 -0.78
C ALA A 50 -12.09 -6.77 -2.03
N SER A 51 -13.16 -7.19 -2.71
CA SER A 51 -13.73 -6.50 -3.87
C SER A 51 -14.30 -5.12 -3.52
N SER A 52 -14.74 -4.91 -2.28
CA SER A 52 -15.23 -3.61 -1.78
C SER A 52 -14.10 -2.66 -1.38
N ILE A 53 -12.91 -3.19 -1.12
CA ILE A 53 -11.71 -2.41 -0.82
C ILE A 53 -11.13 -1.93 -2.15
N ALA A 54 -10.89 -0.62 -2.23
CA ALA A 54 -10.38 0.02 -3.43
C ALA A 54 -9.19 -0.78 -3.97
N SER A 55 -9.32 -1.27 -5.21
CA SER A 55 -8.20 -1.90 -5.90
C SER A 55 -7.00 -0.96 -5.87
N PRO A 56 -5.76 -1.49 -5.79
CA PRO A 56 -4.57 -0.66 -5.88
C PRO A 56 -4.68 0.23 -7.12
N ILE A 57 -4.52 1.54 -6.92
CA ILE A 57 -4.60 2.53 -8.00
C ILE A 57 -3.65 2.08 -9.10
N PRO A 58 -4.06 1.94 -10.37
CA PRO A 58 -3.13 1.55 -11.43
C PRO A 58 -1.95 2.51 -11.52
N LYS A 59 -0.75 2.01 -11.83
CA LYS A 59 0.49 2.82 -11.89
C LYS A 59 0.33 4.09 -12.74
N ASP A 60 -0.32 3.99 -13.91
CA ASP A 60 -0.57 5.14 -14.78
C ASP A 60 -1.48 6.19 -14.14
N GLU A 61 -2.48 5.76 -13.37
CA GLU A 61 -3.38 6.67 -12.68
C GLU A 61 -2.69 7.34 -11.49
N MET A 62 -1.88 6.58 -10.74
CA MET A 62 -1.02 7.14 -9.70
C MET A 62 -0.02 8.15 -10.29
N LYS A 63 0.55 7.86 -11.47
CA LYS A 63 1.45 8.78 -12.19
C LYS A 63 0.75 10.10 -12.53
N LYS A 64 -0.50 10.05 -12.98
CA LYS A 64 -1.28 11.27 -13.24
C LYS A 64 -1.53 12.05 -11.95
N MET A 65 -1.92 11.37 -10.88
CA MET A 65 -2.13 12.00 -9.57
C MET A 65 -0.85 12.68 -9.07
N LEU A 66 0.29 11.98 -9.06
CA LEU A 66 1.58 12.55 -8.64
C LEU A 66 1.93 13.80 -9.45
N LYS A 67 1.72 13.80 -10.77
CA LYS A 67 1.96 14.98 -11.63
C LYS A 67 1.08 16.19 -11.32
N MET A 68 -0.06 16.01 -10.65
CA MET A 68 -0.92 17.13 -10.23
C MET A 68 -0.38 17.84 -8.97
N PHE A 69 0.39 17.14 -8.14
CA PHE A 69 0.92 17.66 -6.88
C PHE A 69 2.42 17.98 -6.95
N ILE A 70 3.17 17.20 -7.73
CA ILE A 70 4.61 17.32 -7.90
C ILE A 70 4.85 17.98 -9.25
N HIS A 71 5.10 19.28 -9.20
CA HIS A 71 5.45 20.08 -10.38
C HIS A 71 6.93 19.97 -10.75
N GLU A 72 7.76 19.49 -9.81
CA GLU A 72 9.20 19.32 -9.98
C GLU A 72 9.52 17.93 -10.55
N THR A 73 10.66 17.79 -11.23
CA THR A 73 11.09 16.50 -11.78
C THR A 73 11.55 15.52 -10.70
N HIS A 74 11.93 16.04 -9.53
CA HIS A 74 12.46 15.29 -8.41
C HIS A 74 11.68 15.60 -7.13
N ILE A 75 11.59 14.62 -6.25
CA ILE A 75 10.93 14.69 -4.95
C ILE A 75 12.01 14.50 -3.90
N THR A 76 12.13 15.46 -2.98
CA THR A 76 13.07 15.31 -1.86
C THR A 76 12.53 14.32 -0.84
N LYS A 77 13.41 13.69 -0.05
CA LYS A 77 13.01 12.87 1.10
C LYS A 77 12.06 13.61 2.06
N GLN A 78 12.26 14.92 2.25
CA GLN A 78 11.40 15.72 3.11
C GLN A 78 9.99 15.85 2.54
N ASP A 79 9.85 16.12 1.24
CA ASP A 79 8.54 16.28 0.62
C ASP A 79 7.78 14.95 0.51
N LEU A 80 8.50 13.86 0.21
CA LEU A 80 7.91 12.52 0.24
C LEU A 80 7.36 12.19 1.64
N GLY A 81 8.09 12.55 2.70
CA GLY A 81 7.63 12.39 4.08
C GLY A 81 6.39 13.20 4.42
N LYS A 82 6.29 14.43 3.90
CA LYS A 82 5.07 15.25 4.06
C LYS A 82 3.88 14.56 3.40
N TYR A 83 4.03 14.06 2.17
CA TYR A 83 2.94 13.37 1.47
C TYR A 83 2.49 12.09 2.18
N MET A 84 3.44 11.28 2.68
CA MET A 84 3.13 10.05 3.42
C MET A 84 2.48 10.32 4.78
N SER A 85 2.76 11.49 5.37
CA SER A 85 2.16 11.92 6.64
C SER A 85 0.72 12.45 6.50
N MET A 86 0.24 12.70 5.28
CA MET A 86 -1.12 13.20 5.01
C MET A 86 -2.17 12.06 4.94
N GLY A 87 -1.75 10.79 4.93
CA GLY A 87 -2.60 9.60 4.87
C GLY A 87 -2.72 8.85 6.20
N ASP A 88 -3.00 7.53 6.14
CA ASP A 88 -2.85 6.63 7.28
C ASP A 88 -1.37 6.68 7.70
N LYS A 89 -1.11 7.19 8.91
CA LYS A 89 0.26 7.46 9.37
C LYS A 89 1.03 6.14 9.46
N LEU A 90 2.06 6.01 8.63
CA LEU A 90 3.18 5.13 8.94
C LEU A 90 3.76 5.57 10.28
N SER A 91 4.10 4.62 11.15
CA SER A 91 4.92 4.90 12.32
C SER A 91 6.27 5.47 11.91
N GLU A 92 6.97 6.14 12.83
CA GLU A 92 8.31 6.68 12.55
C GLU A 92 9.27 5.57 12.09
N GLU A 93 9.16 4.38 12.68
CA GLU A 93 9.96 3.20 12.30
C GLU A 93 9.64 2.73 10.87
N GLU A 94 8.36 2.57 10.51
CA GLU A 94 7.95 2.19 9.16
C GLU A 94 8.35 3.25 8.12
N MET A 95 8.28 4.53 8.48
CA MET A 95 8.70 5.63 7.60
C MET A 95 10.23 5.62 7.40
N GLU A 96 11.01 5.35 8.46
CA GLU A 96 12.45 5.19 8.33
C GLU A 96 12.84 4.00 7.46
N GLU A 97 12.21 2.84 7.66
CA GLU A 97 12.45 1.65 6.85
C GLU A 97 12.08 1.87 5.38
N PHE A 98 10.95 2.54 5.14
CA PHE A 98 10.54 2.94 3.79
C PHE A 98 11.61 3.81 3.14
N PHE A 99 12.10 4.84 3.84
CA PHE A 99 13.12 5.72 3.27
C PHE A 99 14.49 5.08 3.07
N ARG A 100 14.86 4.07 3.88
CA ARG A 100 16.09 3.29 3.66
C ARG A 100 16.00 2.42 2.42
N SER A 101 14.79 1.99 2.06
CA SER A 101 14.54 1.09 0.92
C SER A 101 14.29 1.84 -0.39
N CYS A 102 13.86 3.10 -0.32
CA CYS A 102 13.55 3.92 -1.47
C CYS A 102 14.85 4.31 -2.24
N PRO A 103 14.87 4.24 -3.58
CA PRO A 103 16.07 4.43 -4.39
C PRO A 103 16.42 5.92 -4.56
N PHE A 104 16.69 6.62 -3.46
CA PHE A 104 17.16 7.99 -3.51
C PHE A 104 18.55 8.09 -4.15
N ASP A 105 18.76 9.15 -4.92
CA ASP A 105 20.05 9.47 -5.52
C ASP A 105 21.03 10.05 -4.48
N ARG A 106 22.21 10.48 -4.94
CA ARG A 106 23.25 11.06 -4.07
C ARG A 106 22.85 12.40 -3.42
N ASN A 107 21.82 13.05 -3.93
CA ASN A 107 21.29 14.31 -3.40
C ASN A 107 20.12 14.08 -2.42
N GLY A 108 19.68 12.83 -2.24
CA GLY A 108 18.51 12.51 -1.41
C GLY A 108 17.18 12.78 -2.13
N GLU A 109 17.20 12.73 -3.46
CA GLU A 109 16.07 12.99 -4.34
C GLU A 109 15.66 11.71 -5.08
N ILE A 110 14.39 11.64 -5.49
CA ILE A 110 13.85 10.55 -6.30
C ILE A 110 12.90 11.12 -7.36
N THR A 111 12.93 10.61 -8.58
CA THR A 111 11.95 11.01 -9.60
C THR A 111 10.60 10.33 -9.36
N ALA A 112 9.51 10.92 -9.88
CA ALA A 112 8.19 10.30 -9.79
C ALA A 112 8.14 8.92 -10.46
N ASP A 113 8.90 8.70 -11.54
CA ASP A 113 8.98 7.41 -12.22
C ASP A 113 9.71 6.36 -11.37
N GLU A 114 10.86 6.70 -10.76
CA GLU A 114 11.58 5.79 -9.85
C GLU A 114 10.75 5.43 -8.61
N LEU A 115 10.02 6.39 -8.05
CA LEU A 115 9.12 6.15 -6.92
C LEU A 115 8.00 5.17 -7.30
N LEU A 116 7.42 5.32 -8.49
CA LEU A 116 6.38 4.41 -8.98
C LEU A 116 6.93 3.03 -9.29
N ASP A 117 8.12 2.92 -9.89
CA ASP A 117 8.78 1.65 -10.12
C ASP A 117 9.06 0.91 -8.81
N PHE A 118 9.46 1.63 -7.77
CA PHE A 118 9.63 1.08 -6.43
C PHE A 118 8.31 0.60 -5.83
N LEU A 119 7.24 1.41 -5.89
CA LEU A 119 5.95 1.10 -5.26
C LEU A 119 5.18 -0.05 -5.95
N TYR A 120 5.27 -0.15 -7.27
CA TYR A 120 4.53 -1.15 -8.05
C TYR A 120 5.39 -2.38 -8.41
N GLY A 121 6.67 -2.36 -8.04
CA GLY A 121 7.68 -3.26 -8.58
C GLY A 121 7.97 -2.94 -10.05
N SER A 122 9.21 -3.21 -10.50
CA SER A 122 9.56 -3.14 -11.92
C SER A 122 8.72 -4.16 -12.70
N GLN A 123 7.60 -3.69 -13.29
CA GLN A 123 6.87 -4.33 -14.37
C GLN A 123 7.41 -3.84 -15.71
#